data_AF-A0A7C4GTY5-F1
#
_entry.id   AF-A0A7C4GTY5-F1
#
_cell.length_a   1.000
_cell.length_b   1.000
_cell.length_c   1.000
_cell.angle_alpha   90.00
_cell.angle_beta   90.00
_cell.angle_gamma   90.00
#
_symmetry.space_group_name_H-M   'P 1'
#
loop_
_entity.id
_entity.type
_entity.pdbx_description
1 polymer ?
#
loop_
_entity_poly.entity_id
_entity_poly.type
_entity_poly.pdbx_seq_one_letter_code
_entity_poly.pdbx_strand_id
1 'polypeptide(L)'
;MLVRLHKDFHEKSHKRFVRVTVAFDLPTASLLEKLSKEEGLSQSEIMRRALRFFDENKVLRDPAINRKVHSYMELLLSEEHIILDIDHWLLFLKAIECLPEPEKFWEEHRKIAQSHFEQLKSKVTTIDDLLVRLEDCNFFRVVRNSKNEFTLILRSELSKKFVRLFLEAFLSSMSVKFEVKENMAKLNLTVNYLRFNLFIFNIFYFKLNLMYYFQFFIKNYEKFSTTLISFAALRPVKRWLK
;
A
#
# COMPACT_ATOMS: atom_id res chain seq x y z
N MET A 1 -6.72 30.19 19.25
CA MET A 1 -8.06 29.85 19.75
C MET A 1 -8.21 30.41 21.16
N LEU A 2 -9.00 31.48 21.32
CA LEU A 2 -9.34 32.06 22.62
C LEU A 2 -10.73 31.54 23.01
N VAL A 3 -10.80 30.65 24.00
CA VAL A 3 -12.08 30.17 24.56
C VAL A 3 -12.29 30.88 25.88
N ARG A 4 -13.35 31.68 26.00
CA ARG A 4 -13.84 32.16 27.31
C ARG A 4 -14.96 31.25 27.76
N LEU A 5 -14.70 30.48 28.81
CA LEU A 5 -15.72 29.71 29.52
C LEU A 5 -16.37 30.63 30.57
N HIS A 6 -17.58 31.10 30.30
CA HIS A 6 -18.43 31.72 31.32
C HIS A 6 -19.36 30.65 31.90
N LYS A 7 -19.08 30.21 33.13
CA LYS A 7 -20.00 29.31 33.86
C LYS A 7 -21.14 30.14 34.46
N ASP A 8 -22.08 30.54 33.62
CA ASP A 8 -23.32 31.17 34.08
C ASP A 8 -24.33 30.06 34.40
N PHE A 9 -24.54 29.80 35.70
CA PHE A 9 -25.54 28.84 36.17
C PHE A 9 -26.91 29.51 36.16
N HIS A 10 -27.72 29.25 35.13
CA HIS A 10 -29.13 29.63 35.13
C HIS A 10 -29.99 28.50 35.71
N GLU A 11 -30.49 28.72 36.92
CA GLU A 11 -31.38 27.82 37.64
C GLU A 11 -32.84 28.05 37.19
N LYS A 12 -33.18 27.66 35.96
CA LYS A 12 -34.57 27.51 35.53
C LYS A 12 -34.72 26.22 34.74
N SER A 13 -35.49 25.29 35.31
CA SER A 13 -35.75 23.92 34.84
C SER A 13 -34.55 22.96 34.98
N HIS A 14 -34.81 21.69 35.29
CA HIS A 14 -33.85 20.64 35.71
C HIS A 14 -32.75 20.23 34.69
N LYS A 15 -32.26 21.13 33.84
CA LYS A 15 -31.06 20.93 33.00
C LYS A 15 -30.03 22.01 33.30
N ARG A 16 -28.90 21.61 33.89
CA ARG A 16 -27.72 22.48 34.01
C ARG A 16 -27.14 22.74 32.63
N PHE A 17 -27.31 23.95 32.12
CA PHE A 17 -26.65 24.41 30.89
C PHE A 17 -25.39 25.19 31.25
N VAL A 18 -24.29 24.90 30.55
CA VAL A 18 -23.06 25.69 30.61
C VAL A 18 -22.98 26.45 29.29
N ARG A 19 -22.89 27.79 29.36
CA ARG A 19 -22.73 28.63 28.18
C ARG A 19 -21.24 28.73 27.81
N VAL A 20 -20.95 28.57 26.54
CA VAL A 20 -19.58 28.74 26.01
C VAL A 20 -19.67 29.72 24.85
N THR A 21 -18.84 30.77 24.88
CA THR A 21 -18.66 31.70 23.76
C THR A 21 -17.29 31.46 23.17
N VAL A 22 -17.24 31.17 21.86
CA VAL A 22 -16.00 30.86 21.13
C VAL A 22 -15.84 31.86 20.00
N ALA A 23 -14.63 32.38 19.83
CA ALA A 23 -14.27 33.14 18.63
C ALA A 23 -13.71 32.18 17.57
N PHE A 24 -14.27 32.22 16.36
CA PHE A 24 -13.79 31.48 15.19
C PHE A 24 -13.08 32.44 14.23
N ASP A 25 -12.11 31.92 13.48
CA ASP A 25 -11.63 32.56 12.27
C ASP A 25 -12.68 32.46 11.15
N LEU A 26 -12.56 33.32 10.15
CA LEU A 26 -13.54 33.38 9.05
C LEU A 26 -13.75 32.02 8.35
N PRO A 27 -12.71 31.22 8.04
CA PRO A 27 -12.90 29.90 7.43
C PRO A 27 -13.73 28.96 8.31
N THR A 28 -13.47 28.88 9.61
CA THR A 28 -14.21 27.99 10.52
C THR A 28 -15.64 28.47 10.74
N ALA A 29 -15.86 29.79 10.82
CA ALA A 29 -17.20 30.35 10.92
C ALA A 29 -18.05 30.03 9.69
N SER A 30 -17.49 30.20 8.48
CA SER A 30 -18.14 29.85 7.21
C SER A 30 -18.43 28.36 7.11
N LEU A 31 -17.52 27.49 7.57
CA LEU A 31 -17.75 26.05 7.63
C LEU A 31 -18.92 25.70 8.56
N LEU A 32 -18.98 26.29 9.76
CA LEU A 32 -20.06 26.04 10.71
C LEU A 32 -21.43 26.51 10.16
N GLU A 33 -21.46 27.66 9.48
CA GLU A 33 -22.67 28.14 8.81
C GLU A 33 -23.11 27.22 7.67
N LYS A 34 -22.16 26.77 6.84
CA LYS A 34 -22.43 25.81 5.77
C LYS A 34 -23.04 24.51 6.32
N LEU A 35 -22.40 23.89 7.31
CA LEU A 35 -22.89 22.66 7.95
C LEU A 35 -24.26 22.85 8.61
N SER A 36 -24.48 24.00 9.25
CA SER A 36 -25.77 24.36 9.85
C SER A 36 -26.88 24.43 8.80
N LYS A 37 -26.60 24.96 7.61
CA LYS A 37 -27.55 25.02 6.49
C LYS A 37 -27.79 23.65 5.85
N GLU A 38 -26.74 22.88 5.58
CA GLU A 38 -26.82 21.55 4.95
C GLU A 38 -27.63 20.56 5.80
N GLU A 39 -27.43 20.59 7.12
CA GLU A 39 -28.10 19.68 8.05
C GLU A 39 -29.45 20.24 8.58
N GLY A 40 -29.75 21.52 8.33
CA GLY A 40 -30.94 22.19 8.88
C GLY A 40 -30.94 22.33 10.42
N LEU A 41 -29.76 22.38 11.04
CA LEU A 41 -29.58 22.40 12.49
C LEU A 41 -29.00 23.72 12.98
N SER A 42 -29.29 24.11 14.23
CA SER A 42 -28.64 25.27 14.85
C SER A 42 -27.12 25.05 14.98
N GLN A 43 -26.34 26.12 14.89
CA GLN A 43 -24.88 26.09 15.10
C GLN A 43 -24.48 25.46 16.44
N SER A 44 -25.26 25.72 17.50
CA SER A 44 -25.03 25.11 18.82
C SER A 44 -25.21 23.59 18.81
N GLU A 45 -26.15 23.07 18.01
CA GLU A 45 -26.35 21.62 17.87
C GLU A 45 -25.24 20.97 17.04
N ILE A 46 -24.83 21.61 15.93
CA ILE A 46 -23.66 21.16 15.16
C ILE A 46 -22.43 21.08 16.05
N MET A 47 -22.17 22.11 16.87
CA MET A 47 -21.04 22.12 17.80
C MET A 47 -21.11 20.98 18.83
N ARG A 48 -22.29 20.74 19.42
CA ARG A 48 -22.47 19.62 20.36
C ARG A 48 -22.22 18.27 19.70
N ARG A 49 -22.72 18.06 18.48
CA ARG A 49 -22.50 16.82 17.71
C ARG A 49 -21.03 16.66 17.35
N ALA A 50 -20.38 17.72 16.88
CA ALA A 50 -18.96 17.70 16.55
C ALA A 50 -18.09 17.36 17.76
N LEU A 51 -18.38 17.93 18.94
CA LEU A 51 -17.66 17.63 20.18
C LEU A 51 -17.85 16.18 20.64
N ARG A 52 -19.09 15.65 20.59
CA ARG A 52 -19.35 14.23 20.90
C ARG A 52 -18.65 13.32 19.92
N PHE A 53 -18.80 13.58 18.62
CA PHE A 53 -18.14 12.83 17.56
C PHE A 53 -16.63 12.82 17.75
N PHE A 54 -16.04 13.98 18.09
CA PHE A 54 -14.61 14.08 18.34
C PHE A 54 -14.14 13.22 19.53
N ASP A 55 -14.87 13.21 20.65
CA ASP A 55 -14.51 12.39 21.81
C ASP A 55 -14.73 10.89 21.54
N GLU A 56 -15.84 10.53 20.92
CA GLU A 56 -16.20 9.14 20.55
C GLU A 56 -15.19 8.55 19.56
N ASN A 57 -14.68 9.36 18.63
CA ASN A 57 -13.77 8.94 17.56
C ASN A 57 -12.30 9.29 17.81
N LYS A 58 -11.92 9.69 19.03
CA LYS A 58 -10.51 10.03 19.35
C LYS A 58 -9.54 8.88 19.08
N VAL A 59 -10.02 7.64 19.11
CA VAL A 59 -9.26 6.43 18.78
C VAL A 59 -8.75 6.44 17.33
N LEU A 60 -9.48 7.08 16.41
CA LEU A 60 -9.08 7.25 15.01
C LEU A 60 -7.93 8.25 14.83
N ARG A 61 -7.46 8.91 15.89
CA ARG A 61 -6.24 9.71 15.87
C ARG A 61 -4.98 8.87 15.89
N ASP A 62 -5.07 7.64 16.40
CA ASP A 62 -3.97 6.68 16.32
C ASP A 62 -3.75 6.34 14.83
N PRO A 63 -2.59 6.66 14.24
CA PRO A 63 -2.33 6.42 12.82
C PRO A 63 -2.41 4.94 12.43
N ALA A 64 -2.14 4.01 13.36
CA ALA A 64 -2.24 2.58 13.11
C ALA A 64 -3.70 2.14 13.05
N ILE A 65 -4.55 2.63 13.96
CA ILE A 65 -5.98 2.33 13.94
C ILE A 65 -6.65 2.97 12.73
N ASN A 66 -6.35 4.24 12.45
CA ASN A 66 -6.91 4.94 11.32
C ASN A 66 -6.59 4.24 9.99
N ARG A 67 -5.35 3.79 9.83
CA ARG A 67 -4.93 3.01 8.65
C ARG A 67 -5.75 1.73 8.51
N LYS A 68 -5.93 0.97 9.59
CA LYS A 68 -6.74 -0.26 9.57
C LYS A 68 -8.20 -0.01 9.23
N VAL A 69 -8.80 1.05 9.77
CA VAL A 69 -10.18 1.43 9.44
C VAL A 69 -10.30 1.74 7.95
N HIS A 70 -9.36 2.50 7.38
CA HIS A 70 -9.33 2.76 5.95
C HIS A 70 -9.13 1.49 5.12
N SER A 71 -8.23 0.59 5.52
CA SER A 71 -8.07 -0.72 4.87
C SER A 71 -9.39 -1.51 4.88
N TYR A 72 -10.08 -1.59 6.03
CA TYR A 72 -11.36 -2.29 6.13
C TYR A 72 -12.45 -1.65 5.28
N MET A 73 -12.55 -0.33 5.27
CA MET A 73 -13.49 0.37 4.40
C MET A 73 -13.19 0.07 2.92
N GLU A 74 -11.92 0.10 2.50
CA GLU A 74 -11.53 -0.24 1.12
C GLU A 74 -11.92 -1.67 0.75
N LEU A 75 -11.61 -2.65 1.61
CA LEU A 75 -11.89 -4.06 1.37
C LEU A 75 -13.39 -4.35 1.28
N LEU A 76 -14.20 -3.72 2.13
CA LEU A 76 -15.65 -3.95 2.19
C LEU A 76 -16.41 -3.19 1.10
N LEU A 77 -15.96 -1.98 0.75
CA LEU A 77 -16.56 -1.19 -0.33
C LEU A 77 -16.26 -1.76 -1.72
N SER A 78 -15.25 -2.63 -1.88
CA SER A 78 -15.00 -3.30 -3.16
C SER A 78 -15.99 -4.42 -3.46
N GLU A 79 -16.86 -4.80 -2.52
CA GLU A 79 -17.82 -5.91 -2.64
C GLU A 79 -17.17 -7.30 -2.83
N GLU A 80 -15.84 -7.40 -2.76
CA GLU A 80 -15.08 -8.65 -2.93
C GLU A 80 -14.82 -9.37 -1.59
N HIS A 81 -15.02 -8.68 -0.46
CA HIS A 81 -14.73 -9.21 0.87
C HIS A 81 -15.98 -9.30 1.72
N ILE A 82 -16.07 -10.38 2.48
CA ILE A 82 -17.10 -10.58 3.52
C ILE A 82 -16.42 -10.59 4.90
N ILE A 83 -17.14 -10.12 5.92
CA ILE A 83 -16.72 -10.31 7.31
C ILE A 83 -17.20 -11.69 7.74
N LEU A 84 -16.27 -12.56 8.11
CA LEU A 84 -16.53 -13.91 8.58
C LEU A 84 -15.90 -14.12 9.95
N ASP A 85 -16.66 -14.73 10.85
CA ASP A 85 -16.16 -15.14 12.16
C ASP A 85 -15.09 -16.24 12.04
N ILE A 86 -14.10 -16.22 12.92
CA ILE A 86 -12.93 -17.09 12.83
C ILE A 86 -13.32 -18.56 13.01
N ASP A 87 -14.24 -18.89 13.91
CA ASP A 87 -14.62 -20.29 14.15
C ASP A 87 -15.37 -20.87 12.95
N HIS A 88 -16.21 -20.07 12.29
CA HIS A 88 -16.86 -20.45 11.03
C HIS A 88 -15.84 -20.65 9.90
N TRP A 89 -14.85 -19.77 9.80
CA TRP A 89 -13.75 -19.93 8.84
C TRP A 89 -13.00 -21.26 9.06
N LEU A 90 -12.63 -21.57 10.30
CA LEU A 90 -11.96 -22.81 10.65
C LEU A 90 -12.84 -24.04 10.39
N LEU A 91 -14.15 -23.94 10.60
CA LEU A 91 -15.11 -24.99 10.27
C LEU A 91 -15.14 -25.28 8.76
N PHE A 92 -15.13 -24.26 7.90
CA PHE A 92 -15.05 -24.46 6.46
C PHE A 92 -13.74 -25.11 6.02
N LEU A 93 -12.60 -24.66 6.57
CA LEU A 93 -11.31 -25.29 6.29
C LEU A 93 -11.28 -26.77 6.69
N LYS A 94 -11.86 -27.10 7.84
CA LYS A 94 -12.00 -28.50 8.26
C LYS A 94 -12.90 -29.29 7.32
N ALA A 95 -14.00 -28.71 6.86
CA ALA A 95 -14.92 -29.36 5.93
C ALA A 95 -14.26 -29.64 4.57
N ILE A 96 -13.42 -28.71 4.07
CA ILE A 96 -12.64 -28.88 2.84
C ILE A 96 -11.73 -30.11 2.92
N GLU A 97 -11.04 -30.32 4.04
CA GLU A 97 -10.18 -31.49 4.24
C GLU A 97 -10.95 -32.81 4.30
N CYS A 98 -12.28 -32.76 4.51
CA CYS A 98 -13.15 -33.94 4.53
C CYS A 98 -13.89 -34.18 3.19
N LEU A 99 -13.65 -33.37 2.16
CA LEU A 99 -14.22 -33.60 0.84
C LEU A 99 -13.66 -34.89 0.21
N PRO A 100 -14.40 -35.55 -0.70
CA PRO A 100 -13.87 -36.69 -1.45
C PRO A 100 -12.62 -36.34 -2.29
N GLU A 101 -12.54 -35.09 -2.78
CA GLU A 101 -11.46 -34.61 -3.64
C GLU A 101 -10.94 -33.23 -3.17
N PRO A 102 -10.25 -33.16 -2.02
CA PRO A 102 -9.82 -31.88 -1.44
C PRO A 102 -8.78 -31.16 -2.30
N GLU A 103 -8.00 -31.90 -3.09
CA GLU A 103 -6.97 -31.32 -3.97
C GLU A 103 -7.55 -30.45 -5.10
N LYS A 104 -8.78 -30.72 -5.57
CA LYS A 104 -9.46 -29.83 -6.53
C LYS A 104 -9.66 -28.44 -5.94
N PHE A 105 -10.07 -28.35 -4.67
CA PHE A 105 -10.19 -27.07 -3.97
C PHE A 105 -8.83 -26.37 -3.88
N TRP A 106 -7.77 -27.08 -3.49
CA TRP A 106 -6.44 -26.49 -3.36
C TRP A 106 -5.84 -26.03 -4.70
N GLU A 107 -6.19 -26.69 -5.80
CA GLU A 107 -5.82 -26.23 -7.15
C GLU A 107 -6.52 -24.93 -7.52
N GLU A 108 -7.83 -24.84 -7.32
CA GLU A 108 -8.59 -23.60 -7.58
C GLU A 108 -8.14 -22.46 -6.66
N HIS A 109 -7.85 -22.74 -5.39
CA HIS A 109 -7.29 -21.77 -4.45
C HIS A 109 -5.97 -21.17 -4.96
N ARG A 110 -5.08 -21.99 -5.52
CA ARG A 110 -3.83 -21.50 -6.15
C ARG A 110 -4.10 -20.61 -7.37
N LYS A 111 -5.08 -20.97 -8.22
CA LYS A 111 -5.47 -20.16 -9.38
C LYS A 111 -6.03 -18.80 -8.95
N ILE A 112 -6.84 -18.77 -7.90
CA ILE A 112 -7.37 -17.52 -7.33
C ILE A 112 -6.23 -16.64 -6.80
N ALA A 113 -5.30 -17.23 -6.03
CA ALA A 113 -4.13 -16.50 -5.52
C ALA A 113 -3.28 -15.89 -6.66
N GLN A 114 -3.11 -16.62 -7.76
CA GLN A 114 -2.42 -16.11 -8.96
C GLN A 114 -3.20 -14.98 -9.63
N SER A 115 -4.53 -15.08 -9.72
CA SER A 115 -5.39 -14.03 -10.29
C SER A 115 -5.35 -12.75 -9.45
N HIS A 116 -5.29 -12.86 -8.13
CA HIS A 116 -5.15 -11.69 -7.24
C HIS A 116 -3.87 -10.91 -7.48
N PHE A 117 -2.77 -11.54 -7.94
CA PHE A 117 -1.58 -10.80 -8.31
C PHE A 117 -1.88 -9.79 -9.42
N GLU A 118 -2.60 -10.20 -10.47
CA GLU A 118 -2.99 -9.32 -11.58
C GLU A 118 -3.92 -8.19 -11.11
N GLN A 119 -4.91 -8.50 -10.29
CA GLN A 119 -5.88 -7.52 -9.76
C GLN A 119 -5.22 -6.49 -8.83
N LEU A 120 -4.18 -6.89 -8.11
CA LEU A 120 -3.53 -6.07 -7.09
C LEU A 120 -2.24 -5.40 -7.57
N LYS A 121 -1.85 -5.51 -8.85
CA LYS A 121 -0.58 -4.93 -9.37
C LYS A 121 -0.37 -3.45 -9.05
N SER A 122 -1.44 -2.66 -8.98
CA SER A 122 -1.37 -1.24 -8.67
C SER A 122 -1.26 -0.94 -7.17
N LYS A 123 -1.60 -1.90 -6.31
CA LYS A 123 -1.67 -1.75 -4.85
C LYS A 123 -0.57 -2.53 -4.10
N VAL A 124 -0.14 -3.65 -4.65
CA VAL A 124 0.85 -4.56 -4.06
C VAL A 124 2.08 -4.56 -4.95
N THR A 125 3.07 -3.77 -4.55
CA THR A 125 4.33 -3.63 -5.28
C THR A 125 5.49 -4.34 -4.60
N THR A 126 5.39 -4.49 -3.28
CA THR A 126 6.37 -5.14 -2.43
C THR A 126 5.73 -6.28 -1.64
N ILE A 127 6.59 -7.13 -1.08
CA ILE A 127 6.14 -8.21 -0.19
C ILE A 127 5.56 -7.65 1.10
N ASP A 128 6.04 -6.51 1.56
CA ASP A 128 5.45 -5.84 2.72
C ASP A 128 4.02 -5.38 2.44
N ASP A 129 3.75 -4.83 1.26
CA ASP A 129 2.38 -4.46 0.87
C ASP A 129 1.46 -5.69 0.89
N LEU A 130 1.94 -6.82 0.36
CA LEU A 130 1.21 -8.09 0.39
C LEU A 130 0.95 -8.56 1.82
N LEU A 131 1.99 -8.63 2.64
CA LEU A 131 1.90 -9.17 4.00
C LEU A 131 1.03 -8.30 4.90
N VAL A 132 1.12 -6.97 4.78
CA VAL A 132 0.25 -6.03 5.52
C VAL A 132 -1.20 -6.21 5.07
N ARG A 133 -1.46 -6.33 3.77
CA ARG A 133 -2.83 -6.56 3.26
C ARG A 133 -3.42 -7.87 3.79
N LEU A 134 -2.65 -8.95 3.82
CA LEU A 134 -3.10 -10.24 4.34
C LEU A 134 -3.25 -10.26 5.88
N GLU A 135 -2.42 -9.50 6.59
CA GLU A 135 -2.57 -9.25 8.02
C GLU A 135 -3.86 -8.47 8.32
N ASP A 136 -4.19 -7.46 7.51
CA ASP A 136 -5.46 -6.74 7.59
C ASP A 136 -6.64 -7.70 7.34
N CYS A 137 -6.53 -8.65 6.42
CA CYS A 137 -7.51 -9.74 6.24
C CYS A 137 -7.56 -10.77 7.40
N ASN A 138 -6.85 -10.54 8.51
CA ASN A 138 -6.82 -11.37 9.71
C ASN A 138 -6.28 -12.80 9.53
N PHE A 139 -5.59 -13.11 8.43
CA PHE A 139 -5.04 -14.46 8.21
C PHE A 139 -3.91 -14.81 9.19
N PHE A 140 -3.11 -13.83 9.57
CA PHE A 140 -1.99 -13.97 10.49
C PHE A 140 -1.58 -12.61 11.04
N ARG A 141 -0.69 -12.61 12.04
CA ARG A 141 0.08 -11.43 12.44
C ARG A 141 1.49 -11.53 11.86
N VAL A 142 2.02 -10.44 11.32
CA VAL A 142 3.39 -10.39 10.78
C VAL A 142 4.36 -9.93 11.85
N VAL A 143 5.47 -10.65 11.98
CA VAL A 143 6.66 -10.22 12.72
C VAL A 143 7.81 -10.15 11.74
N ARG A 144 8.36 -8.95 11.53
CA ARG A 144 9.54 -8.75 10.70
C ARG A 144 10.79 -9.07 11.52
N ASN A 145 11.54 -10.09 11.12
CA ASN A 145 12.81 -10.45 11.76
C ASN A 145 13.98 -9.71 11.11
N SER A 146 13.94 -9.53 9.78
CA SER A 146 14.93 -8.76 9.01
C SER A 146 14.27 -8.18 7.75
N LYS A 147 15.05 -7.54 6.87
CA LYS A 147 14.54 -7.00 5.59
C LYS A 147 13.91 -8.09 4.70
N ASN A 148 14.41 -9.31 4.80
CA ASN A 148 14.08 -10.42 3.91
C ASN A 148 13.42 -11.59 4.65
N GLU A 149 13.23 -11.49 5.96
CA GLU A 149 12.75 -12.59 6.80
C GLU A 149 11.58 -12.15 7.65
N PHE A 150 10.50 -12.93 7.56
CA PHE A 150 9.23 -12.67 8.19
C PHE A 150 8.74 -13.93 8.90
N THR A 151 8.20 -13.76 10.10
CA THR A 151 7.45 -14.80 10.80
C THR A 151 5.97 -14.43 10.78
N LEU A 152 5.16 -15.30 10.20
CA LEU A 152 3.71 -15.17 10.15
C LEU A 152 3.13 -16.02 11.28
N ILE A 153 2.50 -15.36 12.25
CA ILE A 153 1.88 -16.02 13.40
C ILE A 153 0.41 -16.28 13.05
N LEU A 154 0.08 -17.54 12.83
CA LEU A 154 -1.27 -17.97 12.49
C LEU A 154 -2.12 -18.11 13.75
N ARG A 155 -3.43 -17.94 13.61
CA ARG A 155 -4.37 -18.16 14.72
C ARG A 155 -4.73 -19.64 14.91
N SER A 156 -4.55 -20.46 13.88
CA SER A 156 -4.88 -21.89 13.90
C SER A 156 -3.96 -22.68 12.97
N GLU A 157 -3.71 -23.93 13.32
CA GLU A 157 -3.03 -24.90 12.47
C GLU A 157 -3.82 -25.18 11.18
N LEU A 158 -5.16 -25.17 11.26
CA LEU A 158 -6.03 -25.47 10.12
C LEU A 158 -5.86 -24.46 8.98
N SER A 159 -5.59 -23.18 9.31
CA SER A 159 -5.38 -22.14 8.31
C SER A 159 -3.99 -22.16 7.67
N LYS A 160 -3.06 -22.98 8.18
CA LYS A 160 -1.66 -22.97 7.71
C LYS A 160 -1.54 -23.36 6.25
N LYS A 161 -2.20 -24.45 5.84
CA LYS A 161 -2.18 -24.92 4.44
C LYS A 161 -2.76 -23.87 3.50
N PHE A 162 -3.88 -23.25 3.89
CA PHE A 162 -4.52 -22.18 3.12
C PHE A 162 -3.58 -20.99 2.90
N VAL A 163 -3.00 -20.46 3.98
CA VAL A 163 -2.09 -19.31 3.93
C VAL A 163 -0.82 -19.64 3.15
N ARG A 164 -0.22 -20.81 3.41
CA ARG A 164 1.01 -21.23 2.73
C ARG A 164 0.80 -21.32 1.22
N LEU A 165 -0.22 -22.07 0.78
CA LEU A 165 -0.49 -22.25 -0.65
C LEU A 165 -0.83 -20.93 -1.35
N PHE A 166 -1.55 -20.04 -0.66
CA PHE A 166 -1.83 -18.70 -1.18
C PHE A 166 -0.55 -17.91 -1.41
N LEU A 167 0.33 -17.83 -0.39
CA LEU A 167 1.59 -17.10 -0.46
C LEU A 167 2.50 -17.67 -1.53
N GLU A 168 2.65 -19.00 -1.58
CA GLU A 168 3.47 -19.67 -2.59
C GLU A 168 3.00 -19.34 -4.01
N ALA A 169 1.70 -19.43 -4.26
CA ALA A 169 1.11 -19.14 -5.57
C ALA A 169 1.25 -17.66 -5.94
N PHE A 170 0.96 -16.74 -5.02
CA PHE A 170 1.05 -15.30 -5.24
C PHE A 170 2.50 -14.85 -5.48
N LEU A 171 3.44 -15.27 -4.62
CA LEU A 171 4.85 -14.88 -4.71
C LEU A 171 5.53 -15.46 -5.95
N SER A 172 5.09 -16.64 -6.41
CA SER A 172 5.55 -17.20 -7.68
C SER A 172 5.16 -16.31 -8.86
N SER A 173 3.96 -15.73 -8.85
CA SER A 173 3.53 -14.74 -9.86
C SER A 173 4.35 -13.45 -9.82
N MET A 174 4.88 -13.06 -8.65
CA MET A 174 5.77 -11.90 -8.52
C MET A 174 7.18 -12.13 -9.07
N SER A 175 7.52 -13.33 -9.55
CA SER A 175 8.87 -13.69 -10.03
C SER A 175 9.97 -13.50 -8.96
N VAL A 176 9.62 -13.64 -7.68
CA VAL A 176 10.56 -13.55 -6.56
C VAL A 176 11.00 -14.95 -6.14
N LYS A 177 12.27 -15.11 -5.78
CA LYS A 177 12.73 -16.35 -5.12
C LYS A 177 12.40 -16.28 -3.65
N PHE A 178 11.69 -17.28 -3.13
CA PHE A 178 11.29 -17.32 -1.74
C PHE A 178 11.37 -18.75 -1.18
N GLU A 179 11.39 -18.85 0.14
CA GLU A 179 11.32 -20.10 0.89
C GLU A 179 10.28 -19.92 2.00
N VAL A 180 9.35 -20.86 2.12
CA VAL A 180 8.37 -20.91 3.22
C VAL A 180 8.66 -22.15 4.05
N LYS A 181 9.04 -21.95 5.32
CA LYS A 181 9.24 -23.04 6.29
C LYS A 181 8.06 -23.10 7.23
N GLU A 182 7.44 -24.27 7.32
CA GLU A 182 6.44 -24.54 8.34
C GLU A 182 7.11 -24.77 9.69
N ASN A 183 6.60 -24.13 10.73
CA ASN A 183 6.81 -24.55 12.12
C ASN A 183 5.45 -24.97 12.68
N MET A 184 5.23 -24.97 14.00
CA MET A 184 3.90 -25.14 14.61
C MET A 184 2.90 -24.06 14.13
N ALA A 185 2.40 -23.17 14.97
CA ALA A 185 1.40 -22.17 14.55
C ALA A 185 2.00 -21.01 13.75
N LYS A 186 3.10 -21.23 13.02
CA LYS A 186 3.91 -20.21 12.36
C LYS A 186 4.39 -20.66 10.99
N LEU A 187 4.49 -19.70 10.09
CA LEU A 187 5.22 -19.82 8.83
C LEU A 187 6.40 -18.84 8.86
N ASN A 188 7.59 -19.31 8.49
CA ASN A 188 8.74 -18.44 8.28
C ASN A 188 8.93 -18.23 6.78
N LEU A 189 8.77 -17.00 6.33
CA LEU A 189 8.97 -16.60 4.95
C LEU A 189 10.34 -15.94 4.82
N THR A 190 11.19 -16.50 3.97
CA THR A 190 12.46 -15.92 3.57
C THR A 190 12.40 -15.52 2.11
N VAL A 191 12.78 -14.29 1.81
CA VAL A 191 12.73 -13.73 0.46
C VAL A 191 14.14 -13.46 -0.03
N ASN A 192 14.52 -14.12 -1.11
CA ASN A 192 15.73 -13.81 -1.83
C ASN A 192 15.42 -12.84 -2.95
N TYR A 193 15.51 -11.55 -2.65
CA TYR A 193 15.68 -10.56 -3.70
C TYR A 193 17.00 -10.87 -4.40
N LEU A 194 16.92 -11.54 -5.55
CA LEU A 194 18.05 -11.55 -6.46
C LEU A 194 18.42 -10.08 -6.66
N ARG A 195 19.62 -9.68 -6.21
CA ARG A 195 20.28 -8.53 -6.80
C ARG A 195 20.31 -8.86 -8.28
N PHE A 196 19.38 -8.31 -9.06
CA PHE A 196 19.57 -8.22 -10.49
C PHE A 196 20.92 -7.53 -10.63
N ASN A 197 21.93 -8.32 -11.01
CA ASN A 197 23.29 -7.86 -11.07
C ASN A 197 23.27 -6.57 -11.90
N LEU A 198 23.64 -5.44 -11.28
CA LEU A 198 23.96 -4.18 -11.97
C LEU A 198 24.97 -4.38 -13.11
N PHE A 199 25.58 -5.56 -13.20
CA PHE A 199 26.39 -6.04 -14.32
C PHE A 199 25.59 -6.23 -15.62
N ILE A 200 24.39 -6.83 -15.60
CA ILE A 200 23.59 -6.99 -16.83
C ILE A 200 23.00 -5.65 -17.25
N PHE A 201 22.56 -4.83 -16.30
CA PHE A 201 22.06 -3.49 -16.63
C PHE A 201 23.17 -2.59 -17.19
N ASN A 202 24.40 -2.61 -16.64
CA ASN A 202 25.53 -1.89 -17.23
C ASN A 202 25.92 -2.41 -18.61
N ILE A 203 25.96 -3.74 -18.83
CA ILE A 203 26.29 -4.27 -20.16
C ILE A 203 25.21 -3.89 -21.18
N PHE A 204 23.92 -3.92 -20.81
CA PHE A 204 22.83 -3.57 -21.71
C PHE A 204 22.77 -2.06 -21.99
N TYR A 205 22.98 -1.21 -20.97
CA TYR A 205 23.09 0.25 -21.14
C TYR A 205 24.32 0.65 -21.94
N PHE A 206 25.45 -0.06 -21.78
CA PHE A 206 26.66 0.18 -22.58
C PHE A 206 26.45 -0.25 -24.03
N LYS A 207 25.78 -1.38 -24.29
CA LYS A 207 25.44 -1.83 -25.64
C LYS A 207 24.44 -0.89 -26.34
N LEU A 208 23.41 -0.42 -25.65
CA LEU A 208 22.44 0.52 -26.22
C LEU A 208 23.07 1.89 -26.50
N ASN A 209 23.91 2.41 -25.61
CA ASN A 209 24.62 3.67 -25.86
C ASN A 209 25.63 3.54 -27.01
N LEU A 210 26.37 2.43 -27.10
CA LEU A 210 27.28 2.22 -28.23
C LEU A 210 26.52 2.12 -29.56
N MET A 211 25.36 1.45 -29.58
CA MET A 211 24.50 1.40 -30.78
C MET A 211 23.93 2.78 -31.17
N TYR A 212 23.51 3.58 -30.18
CA TYR A 212 23.02 4.94 -30.42
C TYR A 212 24.13 5.86 -30.94
N TYR A 213 25.33 5.80 -30.36
CA TYR A 213 26.48 6.55 -30.86
C TYR A 213 26.91 6.09 -32.25
N PHE A 214 26.88 4.78 -32.54
CA PHE A 214 27.22 4.26 -33.87
C PHE A 214 26.19 4.64 -34.94
N GLN A 215 24.89 4.61 -34.61
CA GLN A 215 23.83 5.10 -35.50
C GLN A 215 23.89 6.61 -35.69
N PHE A 216 24.19 7.39 -34.64
CA PHE A 216 24.41 8.83 -34.75
C PHE A 216 25.64 9.16 -35.62
N PHE A 217 26.71 8.37 -35.51
CA PHE A 217 27.92 8.54 -36.32
C PHE A 217 27.65 8.20 -37.79
N ILE A 218 27.00 7.07 -38.08
CA ILE A 218 26.62 6.67 -39.45
C ILE A 218 25.67 7.69 -40.09
N LYS A 219 24.65 8.15 -39.35
CA LYS A 219 23.63 9.07 -39.88
C LYS A 219 24.16 10.49 -40.10
N ASN A 220 25.28 10.85 -39.46
CA ASN A 220 25.95 12.14 -39.68
C ASN A 220 27.20 12.05 -40.57
N TYR A 221 27.73 10.85 -40.87
CA TYR A 221 28.90 10.69 -41.74
C TYR A 221 28.63 11.19 -43.17
N GLU A 222 27.41 10.97 -43.69
CA GLU A 222 26.99 11.52 -45.01
C GLU A 222 26.78 13.04 -45.01
N LYS A 223 26.52 13.64 -43.83
CA LYS A 223 26.42 15.11 -43.68
C LYS A 223 27.78 15.78 -43.50
N PHE A 224 28.80 15.07 -43.01
CA PHE A 224 30.15 15.59 -42.83
C PHE A 224 31.07 15.43 -44.06
N SER A 225 30.76 14.54 -45.01
CA SER A 225 31.61 14.36 -46.21
C SER A 225 31.40 15.41 -47.31
N THR A 226 30.33 16.21 -47.25
CA THR A 226 30.02 17.25 -48.24
C THR A 226 30.38 18.67 -47.82
N THR A 227 30.91 18.88 -46.60
CA THR A 227 31.31 20.21 -46.09
C THR A 227 32.82 20.38 -45.87
N LEU A 228 33.65 19.42 -46.28
CA LEU A 228 35.11 19.45 -46.14
C LEU A 228 35.89 19.52 -47.48
N ILE A 229 35.22 19.90 -48.57
CA ILE A 229 35.88 20.24 -49.85
C ILE A 229 36.18 21.75 -49.97
N SER A 230 35.73 22.60 -49.03
CA SER A 230 35.91 24.07 -49.12
C SER A 230 36.84 24.71 -48.08
N PHE A 231 37.59 23.94 -47.28
CA PHE A 231 38.58 24.50 -46.33
C PHE A 231 40.04 24.14 -46.65
N ALA A 232 40.32 23.67 -47.87
CA ALA A 232 41.68 23.48 -48.38
C ALA A 232 42.19 24.72 -49.13
N ALA A 233 42.15 25.91 -48.52
CA ALA A 233 42.83 27.09 -49.02
C ALA A 233 42.98 28.15 -47.91
N LEU A 234 44.06 28.07 -47.12
CA LEU A 234 44.86 29.20 -46.59
C LEU A 234 45.90 28.71 -45.56
N ARG A 235 47.02 28.24 -46.11
CA ARG A 235 48.44 28.37 -45.71
C ARG A 235 48.97 28.11 -44.26
N PRO A 236 50.28 27.77 -44.15
CA PRO A 236 50.86 26.95 -43.08
C PRO A 236 51.84 27.71 -42.18
N VAL A 237 52.01 27.32 -40.91
CA VAL A 237 53.27 27.56 -40.17
C VAL A 237 53.57 26.44 -39.16
N LYS A 238 54.57 25.65 -39.55
CA LYS A 238 55.65 25.02 -38.78
C LYS A 238 55.57 25.06 -37.23
N ARG A 239 55.62 23.88 -36.61
CA ARG A 239 56.44 23.66 -35.41
C ARG A 239 57.11 22.29 -35.47
N TRP A 240 58.42 22.31 -35.69
CA TRP A 240 59.30 21.15 -35.59
C TRP A 240 59.69 20.94 -34.11
N LEU A 241 59.57 19.68 -33.69
CA LEU A 241 60.42 18.93 -32.73
C LEU A 241 61.01 19.68 -31.52
N LYS A 242 60.47 19.40 -30.33
CA LYS A 242 61.05 18.49 -29.32
C LYS A 242 60.14 18.40 -28.11
#